data_AF-A0A8B8N855-F1
#
_entry.id   AF-A0A8B8N855-F1
#
_cell.length_a   1.000
_cell.length_b   1.000
_cell.length_c   1.000
_cell.angle_alpha   90.00
_cell.angle_beta   90.00
_cell.angle_gamma   90.00
#
_symmetry.space_group_name_H-M   'P 1'
#
loop_
_entity.id
_entity.type
_entity.pdbx_description
1 polymer ?
#
loop_
_entity_poly.entity_id
_entity_poly.type
_entity_poly.pdbx_seq_one_letter_code
_entity_poly.pdbx_strand_id
1 'polypeptide(L)'
;MASKMLSLASARTPALASLSVQENLKGKAKIRSVSFSNGVQERNPFAKTKHFGRVSMTVGVNVSRFEGITMAPPEPVLVVSEAFKADMDERKIDLAVRSYLTEELQPYVFKVVRKAESLMLERGEDKEYLPIEGLAAFTKATAELLFGAENPVIEQQR
;
A
#
# COMPACT_ATOMS: atom_id res chain seq x y z
N MET A 1 5.07 2.82 65.50
CA MET A 1 6.41 2.89 64.87
C MET A 1 6.26 2.63 63.38
N ALA A 2 6.65 3.62 62.57
CA ALA A 2 6.97 3.63 61.12
C ALA A 2 5.98 2.94 60.15
N SER A 3 5.19 3.66 59.35
CA SER A 3 5.55 4.48 58.16
C SER A 3 6.19 3.71 57.00
N LYS A 4 5.49 3.75 55.85
CA LYS A 4 5.90 3.74 54.42
C LYS A 4 4.79 3.01 53.64
N MET A 5 3.78 3.63 53.00
CA MET A 5 3.79 4.74 52.04
C MET A 5 4.92 4.60 51.02
N LEU A 6 4.70 3.75 50.00
CA LEU A 6 5.48 3.74 48.76
C LEU A 6 4.53 4.07 47.60
N SER A 7 4.57 5.34 47.21
CA SER A 7 4.01 5.88 45.98
C SER A 7 4.78 5.33 44.78
N LEU A 8 4.08 4.78 43.80
CA LEU A 8 4.63 4.46 42.48
C LEU A 8 3.81 5.22 41.44
N ALA A 9 4.44 6.28 40.93
CA ALA A 9 3.89 7.20 39.97
C ALA A 9 3.57 6.50 38.64
N SER A 10 2.37 6.76 38.15
CA SER A 10 1.93 6.48 36.79
C SER A 10 2.64 7.44 35.83
N ALA A 11 3.58 6.94 35.03
CA ALA A 11 4.12 7.66 33.88
C ALA A 11 3.60 6.97 32.61
N ARG A 12 2.56 7.56 32.01
CA ARG A 12 2.10 7.25 30.67
C ARG A 12 3.16 7.68 29.66
N THR A 13 3.60 6.72 28.83
CA THR A 13 4.14 6.97 27.48
C THR A 13 3.26 6.16 26.53
N PRO A 14 2.85 6.74 25.38
CA PRO A 14 3.74 6.73 24.22
C PRO A 14 3.86 8.10 23.54
N ALA A 15 5.08 8.45 23.14
CA ALA A 15 5.34 9.58 22.26
C ALA A 15 4.92 9.20 20.82
N LEU A 16 3.96 9.95 20.30
CA LEU A 16 3.64 10.05 18.87
C LEU A 16 4.86 10.61 18.13
N ALA A 17 5.38 9.87 17.16
CA ALA A 17 6.30 10.40 16.17
C ALA A 17 5.50 11.26 15.18
N SER A 18 5.51 12.58 15.38
CA SER A 18 5.09 13.56 14.38
C SER A 18 6.29 13.85 13.47
N LEU A 19 6.20 13.47 12.20
CA LEU A 19 7.11 13.92 11.15
C LEU A 19 6.79 15.38 10.84
N SER A 20 7.59 16.30 11.37
CA SER A 20 7.55 17.72 11.04
C SER A 20 8.11 17.94 9.64
N VAL A 21 7.22 18.32 8.72
CA VAL A 21 7.56 18.91 7.43
C VAL A 21 7.88 20.38 7.65
N GLN A 22 9.14 20.77 7.43
CA GLN A 22 9.48 22.10 6.92
C GLN A 22 10.97 22.14 6.55
N GLU A 23 11.27 22.52 5.31
CA GLU A 23 12.14 23.68 5.08
C GLU A 23 12.10 24.12 3.61
N ASN A 24 12.56 25.36 3.42
CA ASN A 24 11.99 26.36 2.55
C ASN A 24 12.99 26.78 1.46
N LEU A 25 12.43 27.37 0.40
CA LEU A 25 13.05 28.38 -0.48
C LEU A 25 14.18 28.01 -1.47
N LYS A 26 13.89 28.45 -2.71
CA LYS A 26 14.69 29.32 -3.61
C LYS A 26 15.46 28.68 -4.77
N GLY A 27 15.14 29.19 -5.95
CA GLY A 27 16.17 29.52 -6.95
C GLY A 27 15.99 28.86 -8.30
N LYS A 28 15.30 29.54 -9.22
CA LYS A 28 15.34 29.24 -10.66
C LYS A 28 16.76 29.49 -11.18
N ALA A 29 17.37 28.50 -11.82
CA ALA A 29 18.56 28.70 -12.64
C ALA A 29 18.40 28.01 -14.00
N LYS A 30 18.30 28.84 -15.03
CA LYS A 30 18.18 28.50 -16.45
C LYS A 30 19.55 28.13 -16.99
N ILE A 31 19.75 26.89 -17.44
CA ILE A 31 21.00 26.46 -18.08
C ILE A 31 20.86 26.66 -19.60
N ARG A 32 21.68 27.58 -20.13
CA ARG A 32 21.87 27.84 -21.57
C ARG A 32 22.59 26.65 -22.22
N SER A 33 22.11 26.25 -23.39
CA SER A 33 22.75 25.30 -24.31
C SER A 33 24.06 25.86 -24.85
N VAL A 34 25.08 25.02 -25.02
CA VAL A 34 26.31 25.38 -25.75
C VAL A 34 26.67 24.29 -26.74
N SER A 35 26.69 24.67 -28.02
CA SER A 35 27.06 23.88 -29.19
C SER A 35 28.59 23.83 -29.34
N PHE A 36 29.14 22.71 -29.82
CA PHE A 36 30.56 22.59 -30.17
C PHE A 36 30.76 22.43 -31.68
N SER A 37 31.60 23.30 -32.25
CA SER A 37 32.16 23.20 -33.59
C SER A 37 33.64 22.83 -33.53
N ASN A 38 34.07 21.84 -34.31
CA ASN A 38 35.47 21.42 -34.43
C ASN A 38 36.27 22.33 -35.36
N GLY A 39 37.46 22.74 -34.93
CA GLY A 39 38.47 23.40 -35.75
C GLY A 39 39.87 22.87 -35.40
N VAL A 40 40.58 22.38 -36.40
CA VAL A 40 41.94 21.82 -36.36
C VAL A 40 42.95 22.93 -36.71
N GLN A 41 44.07 23.08 -35.97
CA GLN A 41 45.40 23.42 -36.54
C GLN A 41 46.55 23.32 -35.50
N GLU A 42 47.49 22.42 -35.83
CA GLU A 42 48.96 22.33 -35.63
C GLU A 42 49.79 22.88 -34.44
N ARG A 43 50.56 21.91 -33.87
CA ARG A 43 52.01 21.83 -33.54
C ARG A 43 52.77 23.03 -32.92
N ASN A 44 53.31 22.80 -31.72
CA ASN A 44 54.75 22.94 -31.41
C ASN A 44 55.15 22.15 -30.13
N PRO A 45 56.34 21.53 -30.04
CA PRO A 45 56.65 20.54 -29.01
C PRO A 45 57.73 21.02 -28.04
N PHE A 46 57.49 22.02 -27.19
CA PHE A 46 58.41 22.31 -26.07
C PHE A 46 57.74 23.20 -25.01
N ALA A 47 56.96 22.57 -24.11
CA ALA A 47 56.64 23.14 -22.80
C ALA A 47 56.31 21.99 -21.84
N LYS A 48 57.27 21.66 -20.98
CA LYS A 48 57.04 20.78 -19.83
C LYS A 48 56.25 21.58 -18.79
N THR A 49 54.94 21.34 -18.74
CA THR A 49 54.09 21.79 -17.64
C THR A 49 53.29 20.59 -17.16
N LYS A 50 53.53 20.15 -15.92
CA LYS A 50 52.70 19.12 -15.28
C LYS A 50 51.31 19.72 -15.07
N HIS A 51 50.39 19.44 -15.99
CA HIS A 51 48.98 19.72 -15.78
C HIS A 51 48.48 18.84 -14.64
N PHE A 52 48.25 19.46 -13.48
CA PHE A 52 47.50 18.85 -12.40
C PHE A 52 46.09 18.60 -12.93
N GLY A 53 45.82 17.37 -13.35
CA GLY A 53 44.56 16.98 -13.98
C GLY A 53 43.40 17.33 -13.06
N ARG A 54 42.47 18.16 -13.56
CA ARG A 54 41.22 18.45 -12.87
C ARG A 54 40.40 17.16 -12.90
N VAL A 55 40.39 16.42 -11.79
CA VAL A 55 39.53 15.25 -11.62
C VAL A 55 38.08 15.75 -11.63
N SER A 56 37.36 15.50 -12.71
CA SER A 56 35.92 15.72 -12.78
C SER A 56 35.24 14.55 -12.08
N MET A 57 34.78 14.74 -10.85
CA MET A 57 33.89 13.78 -10.19
C MET A 57 32.52 13.83 -10.86
N THR A 58 32.22 12.83 -11.68
CA THR A 58 30.85 12.56 -12.12
C THR A 58 30.14 11.88 -10.95
N VAL A 59 29.22 12.58 -10.31
CA VAL A 59 28.31 11.96 -9.32
C VAL A 59 27.39 11.01 -10.10
N GLY A 60 27.65 9.72 -10.00
CA GLY A 60 26.71 8.70 -10.45
C GLY A 60 25.50 8.75 -9.52
N VAL A 61 24.44 9.43 -9.94
CA VAL A 61 23.15 9.26 -9.27
C VAL A 61 22.66 7.85 -9.58
N ASN A 62 22.50 7.04 -8.54
CA ASN A 62 21.83 5.76 -8.66
C ASN A 62 20.34 6.10 -8.88
N VAL A 63 19.89 6.04 -10.11
CA VAL A 63 18.48 6.22 -10.47
C VAL A 63 17.64 5.19 -9.72
N SER A 64 16.46 5.60 -9.27
CA SER A 64 15.59 4.67 -8.53
C SER A 64 15.21 3.51 -9.43
N ARG A 65 15.14 2.29 -8.88
CA ARG A 65 14.65 1.13 -9.63
C ARG A 65 13.20 1.29 -10.11
N PHE A 66 12.46 2.24 -9.51
CA PHE A 66 11.10 2.61 -9.90
C PHE A 66 11.05 3.84 -10.82
N GLU A 67 12.19 4.43 -11.18
CA GLU A 67 12.26 5.58 -12.08
C GLU A 67 11.83 5.14 -13.49
N GLY A 68 10.66 5.63 -13.93
CA GLY A 68 10.05 5.26 -15.21
C GLY A 68 8.82 4.34 -15.09
N ILE A 69 8.43 3.91 -13.88
CA ILE A 69 7.15 3.23 -13.68
C ILE A 69 6.02 4.27 -13.75
N THR A 70 5.22 4.20 -14.81
CA THR A 70 4.02 5.01 -14.98
C THR A 70 2.86 4.44 -14.18
N MET A 71 2.00 5.31 -13.66
CA MET A 71 0.77 4.89 -12.98
C MET A 71 -0.15 4.15 -13.97
N ALA A 72 -0.68 3.01 -13.55
CA ALA A 72 -1.68 2.28 -14.32
C ALA A 72 -2.96 3.14 -14.46
N PRO A 73 -3.72 2.98 -15.56
CA PRO A 73 -5.01 3.65 -15.69
C PRO A 73 -5.93 3.30 -14.50
N PRO A 74 -6.69 4.27 -13.96
CA PRO A 74 -7.58 4.00 -12.85
C PRO A 74 -8.77 3.15 -13.30
N GLU A 75 -9.13 2.16 -12.49
CA GLU A 75 -10.30 1.29 -12.75
C GLU A 75 -11.60 2.11 -12.70
N PRO A 76 -12.48 2.02 -13.72
CA PRO A 76 -13.67 2.88 -13.81
C PRO A 76 -14.57 2.84 -12.56
N VAL A 77 -14.73 1.67 -11.95
CA VAL A 77 -15.55 1.49 -10.74
C VAL A 77 -14.95 2.25 -9.55
N LEU A 78 -13.62 2.23 -9.40
CA LEU A 78 -12.94 2.92 -8.31
C LEU A 78 -13.05 4.44 -8.45
N VAL A 79 -12.94 4.95 -9.68
CA VAL A 79 -13.10 6.39 -9.98
C VAL A 79 -14.48 6.89 -9.54
N VAL A 80 -15.55 6.12 -9.78
CA VAL A 80 -16.90 6.52 -9.38
C VAL A 80 -17.04 6.55 -7.86
N SER A 81 -16.51 5.54 -7.16
CA SER A 81 -16.52 5.53 -5.68
C SER A 81 -15.67 6.66 -5.08
N GLU A 82 -14.56 7.04 -5.72
CA GLU A 82 -13.75 8.20 -5.31
C GLU A 82 -14.51 9.51 -5.51
N ALA A 83 -15.16 9.68 -6.66
CA ALA A 83 -16.01 10.85 -6.93
C ALA A 83 -17.17 10.94 -5.93
N PHE A 84 -17.83 9.82 -5.62
CA PHE A 84 -18.88 9.75 -4.61
C PHE A 84 -18.40 10.19 -3.23
N LYS A 85 -17.18 9.79 -2.82
CA LYS A 85 -16.60 10.21 -1.54
C LYS A 85 -16.23 11.70 -1.52
N ALA A 86 -15.78 12.23 -2.64
CA ALA A 86 -15.39 13.64 -2.77
C ALA A 86 -16.60 14.60 -2.84
N ASP A 87 -17.76 14.13 -3.27
CA ASP A 87 -19.00 14.92 -3.30
C ASP A 87 -19.49 15.26 -1.89
N MET A 88 -19.92 16.50 -1.65
CA MET A 88 -20.41 16.98 -0.35
C MET A 88 -21.95 17.05 -0.26
N ASP A 89 -22.68 16.71 -1.33
CA ASP A 89 -24.14 16.67 -1.28
C ASP A 89 -24.62 15.59 -0.29
N GLU A 90 -25.53 15.95 0.62
CA GLU A 90 -26.13 15.03 1.60
C GLU A 90 -27.13 14.05 0.95
N ARG A 91 -27.59 14.33 -0.28
CA ARG A 91 -28.57 13.50 -1.01
C ARG A 91 -27.93 12.55 -2.01
N LYS A 92 -26.60 12.47 -2.04
CA LYS A 92 -25.86 11.57 -2.95
C LYS A 92 -26.15 10.10 -2.63
N ILE A 93 -26.23 9.27 -3.67
CA ILE A 93 -26.43 7.82 -3.55
C ILE A 93 -25.33 7.10 -4.33
N ASP A 94 -24.66 6.13 -3.70
CA ASP A 94 -23.66 5.28 -4.35
C ASP A 94 -24.35 4.07 -4.98
N LEU A 95 -24.30 3.99 -6.31
CA LEU A 95 -24.79 2.85 -7.10
C LEU A 95 -23.64 2.06 -7.75
N ALA A 96 -22.39 2.48 -7.54
CA ALA A 96 -21.22 1.80 -8.08
C ALA A 96 -20.85 0.59 -7.23
N VAL A 97 -21.00 0.70 -5.91
CA VAL A 97 -20.71 -0.40 -4.98
C VAL A 97 -21.86 -1.39 -4.96
N ARG A 98 -21.61 -2.61 -5.44
CA ARG A 98 -22.60 -3.71 -5.52
C ARG A 98 -22.66 -4.54 -4.24
N SER A 99 -22.80 -3.89 -3.08
CA SER A 99 -22.97 -4.55 -1.79
C SER A 99 -24.42 -4.51 -1.32
N TYR A 100 -24.82 -5.49 -0.51
CA TYR A 100 -26.10 -5.43 0.20
C TYR A 100 -26.00 -4.41 1.33
N LEU A 101 -26.89 -3.41 1.30
CA LEU A 101 -26.96 -2.33 2.27
C LEU A 101 -28.24 -2.41 3.10
N THR A 102 -28.21 -1.79 4.27
CA THR A 102 -29.41 -1.53 5.09
C THR A 102 -30.16 -0.29 4.59
N GLU A 103 -31.30 0.01 5.22
CA GLU A 103 -32.07 1.23 4.96
C GLU A 103 -31.25 2.50 5.26
N GLU A 104 -30.25 2.41 6.13
CA GLU A 104 -29.30 3.48 6.46
C GLU A 104 -28.08 3.53 5.53
N LEU A 105 -28.11 2.82 4.40
CA LEU A 105 -27.02 2.74 3.41
C LEU A 105 -25.69 2.21 3.99
N GLN A 106 -25.76 1.36 5.01
CA GLN A 106 -24.59 0.71 5.62
C GLN A 106 -24.44 -0.74 5.17
N PRO A 107 -23.22 -1.30 5.06
CA PRO A 107 -23.01 -2.71 4.72
C PRO A 107 -23.77 -3.66 5.67
N TYR A 108 -24.57 -4.55 5.10
CA TYR A 108 -25.33 -5.51 5.90
C TYR A 108 -24.52 -6.77 6.23
N VAL A 109 -24.38 -7.06 7.53
CA VAL A 109 -23.76 -8.30 8.03
C VAL A 109 -24.84 -9.22 8.57
N PHE A 110 -24.96 -10.41 7.98
CA PHE A 110 -25.96 -11.40 8.37
C PHE A 110 -25.75 -11.90 9.82
N LYS A 111 -26.86 -12.17 10.53
CA LYS A 111 -26.84 -12.69 11.91
C LYS A 111 -26.07 -14.00 12.04
N VAL A 112 -26.15 -14.87 11.03
CA VAL A 112 -25.43 -16.16 11.01
C VAL A 112 -23.92 -15.97 10.92
N VAL A 113 -23.45 -14.95 10.18
CA VAL A 113 -22.03 -14.62 10.05
C VAL A 113 -21.49 -14.12 11.39
N ARG A 114 -22.20 -13.18 12.04
CA ARG A 114 -21.81 -12.68 13.37
C ARG A 114 -21.69 -13.81 14.40
N LYS A 115 -22.64 -14.77 14.38
CA LYS A 115 -22.60 -15.94 15.26
C LYS A 115 -21.39 -16.83 14.97
N ALA A 116 -21.08 -17.08 13.71
CA ALA A 116 -19.93 -17.89 13.31
C ALA A 116 -18.61 -17.22 13.74
N GLU A 117 -18.48 -15.91 13.61
CA GLU A 117 -17.31 -15.15 14.07
C GLU A 117 -17.11 -15.25 15.59
N SER A 118 -18.19 -15.10 16.38
CA SER A 118 -18.11 -15.28 17.84
C SER A 118 -17.65 -16.70 18.22
N LEU A 119 -18.21 -17.73 17.59
CA LEU A 119 -17.82 -19.12 17.83
C LEU A 119 -16.36 -19.38 17.43
N MET A 120 -15.89 -18.81 16.32
CA MET A 120 -14.51 -18.95 15.88
C MET A 120 -13.53 -18.33 16.89
N LEU A 121 -13.87 -17.15 17.43
CA LEU A 121 -13.06 -16.48 18.46
C LEU A 121 -13.05 -17.26 19.79
N GLU A 122 -14.19 -17.80 20.21
CA GLU A 122 -14.32 -18.61 21.43
C GLU A 122 -13.51 -19.91 21.34
N ARG A 123 -13.45 -20.54 20.17
CA ARG A 123 -12.69 -21.78 19.95
C ARG A 123 -11.18 -21.58 19.98
N GLY A 124 -10.70 -20.39 19.60
CA GLY A 124 -9.27 -20.07 19.64
C GLY A 124 -8.42 -20.98 18.76
N GLU A 125 -8.92 -21.31 17.56
CA GLU A 125 -8.20 -22.16 16.59
C GLU A 125 -6.87 -21.51 16.18
N ASP A 126 -5.86 -22.33 15.90
CA ASP A 126 -4.57 -21.84 15.39
C ASP A 126 -4.74 -21.25 13.98
N LYS A 127 -3.75 -20.44 13.57
CA LYS A 127 -3.77 -19.72 12.28
C LYS A 127 -2.65 -20.21 11.36
N GLU A 128 -2.31 -21.49 11.49
CA GLU A 128 -1.30 -22.11 10.63
C GLU A 128 -1.79 -22.23 9.18
N TYR A 129 -0.86 -22.53 8.28
CA TYR A 129 -1.18 -22.71 6.87
C TYR A 129 -2.20 -23.82 6.66
N LEU A 130 -3.23 -23.51 5.86
CA LEU A 130 -4.12 -24.52 5.32
C LEU A 130 -3.40 -25.39 4.27
N PRO A 131 -3.88 -26.61 4.03
CA PRO A 131 -3.48 -27.40 2.87
C PRO A 131 -3.70 -26.64 1.55
N ILE A 132 -3.04 -27.09 0.48
CA ILE A 132 -3.17 -26.50 -0.87
C ILE A 132 -4.64 -26.44 -1.33
N GLU A 133 -5.43 -27.45 -0.97
CA GLU A 133 -6.85 -27.58 -1.29
C GLU A 133 -7.77 -26.73 -0.39
N GLY A 134 -7.21 -26.11 0.65
CA GLY A 134 -7.96 -25.39 1.68
C GLY A 134 -8.51 -26.29 2.78
N LEU A 135 -9.54 -25.81 3.49
CA LEU A 135 -10.18 -26.54 4.58
C LEU A 135 -11.16 -27.57 4.03
N ALA A 136 -10.90 -28.87 4.24
CA ALA A 136 -11.73 -29.96 3.70
C ALA A 136 -13.23 -29.82 4.08
N ALA A 137 -13.53 -29.39 5.30
CA ALA A 137 -14.90 -29.15 5.75
C ALA A 137 -15.60 -28.03 4.96
N PHE A 138 -14.86 -26.98 4.59
CA PHE A 138 -15.37 -25.89 3.76
C PHE A 138 -15.63 -26.35 2.33
N THR A 139 -14.70 -27.10 1.74
CA THR A 139 -14.85 -27.62 0.38
C THR A 139 -16.05 -28.56 0.27
N LYS A 140 -16.23 -29.47 1.24
CA LYS A 140 -17.40 -30.35 1.30
C LYS A 140 -18.71 -29.58 1.42
N ALA A 141 -18.80 -28.64 2.37
CA ALA A 141 -20.01 -27.82 2.55
C ALA A 141 -20.33 -26.98 1.31
N THR A 142 -19.30 -26.49 0.61
CA THR A 142 -19.47 -25.72 -0.63
C THR A 142 -19.99 -26.61 -1.77
N ALA A 143 -19.47 -27.84 -1.89
CA ALA A 143 -19.97 -28.80 -2.87
C ALA A 143 -21.45 -29.13 -2.62
N GLU A 144 -21.83 -29.42 -1.38
CA GLU A 144 -23.23 -29.67 -0.99
C GLU A 144 -24.13 -28.46 -1.27
N LEU A 145 -23.66 -27.24 -1.03
CA LEU A 145 -24.40 -26.01 -1.33
C LEU A 145 -24.63 -25.80 -2.83
N LEU A 146 -23.62 -26.09 -3.66
CA LEU A 146 -23.68 -25.88 -5.11
C LEU A 146 -24.50 -26.94 -5.84
N PHE A 147 -24.31 -28.21 -5.47
CA PHE A 147 -24.89 -29.34 -6.18
C PHE A 147 -26.15 -29.91 -5.53
N GLY A 148 -26.39 -29.58 -4.27
CA GLY A 148 -27.40 -30.22 -3.41
C GLY A 148 -26.84 -31.44 -2.69
N ALA A 149 -27.25 -31.67 -1.45
CA ALA A 149 -26.72 -32.74 -0.59
C ALA A 149 -26.95 -34.16 -1.14
N GLU A 150 -28.01 -34.36 -1.94
CA GLU A 150 -28.40 -35.65 -2.52
C GLU A 150 -27.88 -35.82 -3.97
N ASN A 151 -26.91 -35.02 -4.40
CA ASN A 151 -26.39 -35.12 -5.75
C ASN A 151 -25.53 -36.39 -5.93
N PRO A 152 -25.80 -37.24 -6.92
CA PRO A 152 -25.05 -38.48 -7.14
C PRO A 152 -23.54 -38.24 -7.39
N VAL A 153 -23.15 -37.05 -7.84
CA VAL A 153 -21.73 -36.68 -8.04
C VAL A 153 -20.99 -36.60 -6.69
N ILE A 154 -21.66 -36.10 -5.65
CA ILE A 154 -21.09 -36.03 -4.30
C ILE A 154 -21.00 -37.43 -3.69
N GLU A 155 -22.02 -38.28 -3.90
CA GLU A 155 -22.01 -39.68 -3.43
C GLU A 155 -20.88 -40.49 -4.06
N GLN A 156 -20.58 -40.23 -5.34
CA GLN A 156 -19.52 -40.88 -6.08
C GLN A 156 -18.13 -40.29 -5.79
N GLN A 157 -18.04 -39.21 -4.99
CA GLN A 157 -16.81 -38.47 -4.70
C GLN A 157 -16.03 -38.08 -5.97
N ARG A 158 -16.73 -37.53 -6.95
CA ARG A 158 -16.18 -37.13 -8.26
C ARG A 158 -16.32 -35.65 -8.54
#